data_AF-A0A0M9WQ16-F1
#
_entry.id   AF-A0A0M9WQ16-F1
#
_cell.length_a   1.000
_cell.length_b   1.000
_cell.length_c   1.000
_cell.angle_alpha   90.00
_cell.angle_beta   90.00
_cell.angle_gamma   90.00
#
_symmetry.space_group_name_H-M   'P 1'
#
loop_
_entity.id
_entity.type
_entity.pdbx_description
1 polymer ?
#
loop_
_entity_poly.entity_id
_entity_poly.type
_entity_poly.pdbx_seq_one_letter_code
_entity_poly.pdbx_strand_id
1 'polypeptide(L)' 'MSFPRNVLRAGVALNGFKLDYDSDDHHINIVEVDTDLVSISGGTVTFRVECDYADKNFDDKYGGYVTALVIAETA' A
#
# COMPACT_ATOMS: atom_id res chain seq x y z
N MET A 1 -4.24 -11.43 1.95
CA MET A 1 -5.10 -11.89 0.84
C MET A 1 -5.20 -13.41 0.88
N SER A 2 -6.39 -13.98 0.71
CA SER A 2 -6.59 -15.43 0.75
C SER A 2 -7.05 -15.96 -0.59
N PHE A 3 -6.45 -17.07 -1.02
CA PHE A 3 -6.75 -17.80 -2.24
C PHE A 3 -7.30 -19.19 -1.90
N PRO A 4 -8.21 -19.77 -2.71
CA PRO A 4 -8.83 -21.06 -2.41
C PRO A 4 -7.87 -22.26 -2.41
N ARG A 5 -6.70 -22.12 -3.04
CA ARG A 5 -5.67 -23.15 -3.16
C ARG A 5 -4.34 -22.63 -2.64
N ASN A 6 -3.41 -23.56 -2.41
CA ASN A 6 -2.06 -23.20 -2.03
C ASN A 6 -1.42 -22.28 -3.08
N VAL A 7 -0.85 -21.19 -2.62
CA VAL A 7 -0.10 -20.23 -3.43
C VAL A 7 1.33 -20.73 -3.55
N LEU A 8 1.80 -20.85 -4.79
CA LEU A 8 3.16 -21.28 -5.12
C LEU A 8 4.12 -20.09 -5.21
N ARG A 9 3.63 -18.99 -5.81
CA ARG A 9 4.34 -17.72 -5.97
C ARG A 9 3.34 -16.57 -5.88
N ALA A 10 3.79 -15.42 -5.39
CA ALA A 10 2.99 -14.22 -5.41
C ALA A 10 3.86 -13.00 -5.70
N GLY A 11 3.24 -11.98 -6.28
CA GLY A 11 3.77 -10.62 -6.38
C GLY A 11 2.75 -9.64 -5.81
N VAL A 12 3.26 -8.56 -5.24
CA VAL A 12 2.45 -7.44 -4.77
C VAL A 12 2.94 -6.20 -5.49
N ALA A 13 2.03 -5.40 -5.99
CA ALA A 13 2.34 -4.15 -6.65
C ALA A 13 1.45 -3.02 -6.11
N LEU A 14 2.02 -1.83 -6.00
CA LEU A 14 1.26 -0.61 -5.86
C LEU A 14 0.33 -0.46 -7.08
N ASN A 15 -0.98 -0.48 -6.83
CA ASN A 15 -1.99 -0.37 -7.88
C ASN A 15 -2.43 1.08 -8.08
N GLY A 16 -2.38 1.89 -7.02
CA GLY A 16 -2.66 3.32 -7.09
C GLY A 16 -2.93 3.91 -5.72
N PHE A 17 -2.81 5.23 -5.62
CA PHE A 17 -3.06 5.98 -4.41
C PHE A 17 -3.70 7.33 -4.74
N LYS A 18 -4.43 7.89 -3.77
CA LYS A 18 -4.82 9.29 -3.73
C LYS A 18 -4.52 9.78 -2.32
N LEU A 19 -3.80 10.89 -2.23
CA LEU A 19 -3.44 11.55 -0.99
C LEU A 19 -3.69 13.05 -1.19
N ASP A 20 -4.32 13.67 -0.21
CA ASP A 20 -4.67 15.09 -0.27
C ASP A 20 -4.67 15.67 1.15
N TYR A 21 -4.27 16.93 1.29
CA TYR A 21 -4.42 17.64 2.55
C TYR A 21 -5.86 18.13 2.70
N ASP A 22 -6.35 18.13 3.94
CA ASP A 22 -7.62 18.76 4.28
C ASP A 22 -7.47 20.30 4.43
N SER A 23 -6.25 20.81 4.31
CA SER A 23 -5.80 22.19 4.57
C SER A 23 -5.57 22.97 3.28
N ASP A 24 -5.72 24.30 3.34
CA ASP A 24 -5.39 25.22 2.23
C ASP A 24 -3.88 25.50 2.12
N ASP A 25 -3.07 25.25 3.17
CA ASP A 25 -1.61 25.23 3.08
C ASP A 25 -1.19 23.80 2.74
N HIS A 26 -0.57 23.61 1.58
CA HIS A 26 -0.37 22.28 0.97
C HIS A 26 1.04 22.16 0.38
N HIS A 27 2.02 22.83 0.99
CA HIS A 27 3.42 22.66 0.61
C HIS A 27 3.87 21.24 0.99
N ILE A 28 3.74 20.32 0.04
CA ILE A 28 4.18 18.93 0.17
C ILE A 28 5.67 18.87 0.50
N ASN A 29 6.02 18.09 1.53
CA ASN A 29 7.40 17.79 1.89
C ASN A 29 7.81 16.40 1.42
N ILE A 30 7.00 15.39 1.74
CA ILE A 30 7.25 13.99 1.38
C ILE A 30 6.00 13.33 0.81
N VAL A 31 6.22 12.49 -0.19
CA VAL A 31 5.23 11.52 -0.69
C VAL A 31 5.97 10.21 -0.92
N GLU A 32 5.63 9.20 -0.13
CA GLU A 32 6.11 7.83 -0.29
C GLU A 32 4.95 6.86 -0.19
N VAL A 33 4.92 5.88 -1.11
CA VAL A 33 3.99 4.76 -1.07
C VAL A 33 4.72 3.54 -1.59
N ASP A 34 4.74 2.47 -0.81
CA ASP A 34 5.38 1.21 -1.17
C ASP A 34 4.52 0.00 -0.76
N THR A 35 4.89 -1.15 -1.33
CA THR A 35 4.25 -2.42 -1.03
C THR A 35 5.29 -3.53 -1.01
N ASP A 36 5.24 -4.36 0.03
CA ASP A 36 6.17 -5.48 0.20
C ASP A 36 5.44 -6.81 0.37
N LEU A 37 5.92 -7.84 -0.33
CA LEU A 37 5.54 -9.22 -0.04
C LEU A 37 6.25 -9.67 1.24
N VAL A 38 5.48 -10.03 2.27
CA VAL A 38 6.03 -10.46 3.56
C VAL A 38 6.17 -11.98 3.62
N SER A 39 5.10 -12.71 3.29
CA SER A 39 5.12 -14.18 3.32
C SER A 39 3.99 -14.82 2.52
N ILE A 40 4.19 -16.10 2.21
CA ILE A 40 3.19 -17.00 1.63
C ILE A 40 3.06 -18.20 2.57
N SER A 41 1.85 -18.53 3.00
CA SER A 41 1.56 -19.70 3.83
C SER A 41 0.24 -20.35 3.43
N GLY A 42 0.32 -21.56 2.88
CA GLY A 42 -0.85 -22.24 2.28
C GLY A 42 -1.47 -21.37 1.18
N GLY A 43 -2.77 -21.09 1.30
CA GLY A 43 -3.48 -20.17 0.41
C GLY A 43 -3.41 -18.68 0.80
N THR A 44 -2.60 -18.31 1.80
CA THR A 44 -2.57 -16.93 2.33
C THR A 44 -1.30 -16.20 1.90
N VAL A 45 -1.48 -15.01 1.34
CA VAL A 45 -0.43 -14.04 1.06
C VAL A 45 -0.51 -12.90 2.07
N THR A 46 0.56 -12.70 2.83
CA THR A 46 0.73 -11.56 3.73
C THR A 46 1.63 -10.53 3.06
N PHE A 47 1.19 -9.28 3.06
CA PHE A 47 1.90 -8.17 2.45
C PHE A 47 1.75 -6.93 3.32
N ARG A 48 2.65 -5.98 3.13
CA ARG A 48 2.62 -4.68 3.78
C ARG A 48 2.34 -3.61 2.73
N VAL A 49 1.65 -2.56 3.17
CA VAL A 49 1.47 -1.30 2.45
C VAL A 49 1.93 -0.23 3.42
N GLU A 50 2.92 0.56 3.04
CA GLU A 50 3.39 1.72 3.81
C GLU A 50 3.11 2.99 3.00
N CYS A 51 2.87 4.09 3.71
CA CYS A 51 2.54 5.38 3.12
C CYS A 51 3.05 6.47 4.07
N ASP A 52 3.87 7.37 3.54
CA ASP A 52 4.26 8.60 4.22
C ASP A 52 3.83 9.79 3.37
N TYR A 53 3.09 10.69 3.99
CA TYR A 53 2.59 11.91 3.36
C TYR A 53 2.61 13.00 4.41
N ALA A 54 3.44 14.02 4.21
CA ALA A 54 3.57 15.08 5.20
C ALA A 54 3.85 16.41 4.52
N ASP A 55 3.22 17.45 5.08
CA ASP A 55 3.44 18.83 4.71
C ASP A 55 4.80 19.28 5.25
N LYS A 56 5.18 20.53 4.97
CA LYS A 56 6.48 21.09 5.36
C LYS A 56 6.75 21.03 6.87
N ASN A 57 5.72 21.12 7.70
CA ASN A 57 5.78 21.19 9.16
C ASN A 57 5.25 19.94 9.86
N PHE A 58 4.74 18.95 9.10
CA PHE A 58 4.21 17.69 9.62
C PHE A 58 3.04 17.89 10.60
N ASP A 59 2.22 18.92 10.39
CA ASP A 59 1.10 19.26 11.26
C ASP A 59 -0.26 19.30 10.55
N ASP A 60 -0.28 19.16 9.22
CA ASP A 60 -1.53 19.12 8.46
C ASP A 60 -2.14 17.72 8.43
N LYS A 61 -3.47 17.68 8.53
CA LYS A 61 -4.23 16.44 8.34
C LYS A 61 -4.34 16.13 6.86
N TYR A 62 -4.27 14.85 6.55
CA TYR A 62 -4.43 14.33 5.21
C TYR A 62 -5.31 13.08 5.21
N GLY A 63 -5.90 12.82 4.04
CA GLY A 63 -6.76 11.67 3.83
C GLY A 63 -6.61 11.08 2.43
N GLY A 64 -7.26 9.94 2.21
CA GLY A 64 -7.28 9.29 0.91
C GLY A 64 -7.18 7.77 1.01
N TYR A 65 -6.51 7.16 0.04
CA TYR A 65 -6.36 5.71 -0.04
C TYR A 65 -5.05 5.29 -0.70
N VAL A 66 -4.61 4.09 -0.34
CA VAL A 66 -3.62 3.31 -1.08
C VAL A 66 -4.26 1.97 -1.45
N THR A 67 -4.05 1.53 -2.68
CA THR A 67 -4.52 0.24 -3.18
C THR A 67 -3.35 -0.61 -3.64
N ALA A 68 -3.39 -1.89 -3.29
CA ALA A 68 -2.41 -2.88 -3.70
C ALA A 68 -3.06 -3.95 -4.59
N LEU A 69 -2.34 -4.40 -5.60
CA LEU A 69 -2.69 -5.56 -6.42
C LEU A 69 -1.87 -6.76 -5.96
N VAL A 70 -2.55 -7.85 -5.61
CA VAL A 70 -1.90 -9.13 -5.29
C VAL A 70 -2.12 -10.09 -6.46
N ILE A 71 -1.04 -10.54 -7.09
CA ILE A 71 -1.05 -11.54 -8.15
C ILE A 71 -0.47 -12.83 -7.56
N ALA A 72 -1.17 -13.95 -7.72
CA ALA A 72 -0.73 -15.24 -7.19
C ALA A 72 -0.84 -16.36 -8.22
N GLU A 73 0.19 -17.19 -8.29
CA GLU A 73 0.18 -18.50 -8.95
C GLU A 73 -0.27 -19.55 -7.92
N THR A 74 -1.31 -20.32 -8.24
CA THR A 74 -1.86 -21.34 -7.34
C THR A 74 -1.79 -22.75 -7.95
N ALA A 75 -1.71 -23.77 -7.10
CA ALA A 75 -1.71 -25.19 -7.49
C ALA A 75 -2.99 -25.63 -8.22
#